data_AF-A0A1B2DCB3-F1
#
_entry.id   AF-A0A1B2DCB3-F1
#
_cell.length_a   1.000
_cell.length_b   1.000
_cell.length_c   1.000
_cell.angle_alpha   90.00
_cell.angle_beta   90.00
_cell.angle_gamma   90.00
#
_symmetry.space_group_name_H-M   'P 1'
#
loop_
_entity.id
_entity.type
_entity.pdbx_description
1 polymer ?
#
loop_
_entity_poly.entity_id
_entity_poly.type
_entity_poly.pdbx_seq_one_letter_code
_entity_poly.pdbx_strand_id
1 'polypeptide(L)'
;MQEPAYKMPTDEAVQQMSKAEKKQFYKDYYNGRYAAVGYKPTLKRQIAYRIGGKKGLFIAIGAMIIWFCISQSIIDRFSKESMIQEQMLELEKSINWSQQQLSQYESRVQNGELTKLEQKNYNELITKYNQQVEQYNSWADGITKHFYFDD
;
A
#
# COMPACT_ATOMS: atom_id res chain seq x y z
N MET A 1 47.10 -9.69 -33.71
CA MET A 1 45.92 -10.06 -34.52
C MET A 1 45.14 -8.78 -34.76
N GLN A 2 45.04 -8.30 -36.00
CA GLN A 2 44.19 -7.14 -36.32
C GLN A 2 42.73 -7.59 -36.27
N GLU A 3 41.92 -6.93 -35.43
CA GLU A 3 40.46 -7.11 -35.49
C GLU A 3 39.97 -6.68 -36.88
N PRO A 4 39.05 -7.43 -37.52
CA PRO A 4 38.52 -7.03 -38.81
C PRO A 4 37.82 -5.68 -38.66
N ALA A 5 38.17 -4.72 -39.52
CA ALA A 5 37.57 -3.39 -39.53
C ALA A 5 36.07 -3.51 -39.86
N TYR A 6 35.21 -3.50 -38.83
CA TYR A 6 33.76 -3.50 -38.99
C TYR A 6 33.30 -2.16 -39.57
N LYS A 7 33.10 -2.12 -40.89
CA LYS A 7 32.43 -0.99 -41.55
C LYS A 7 30.92 -1.10 -41.32
N MET A 8 30.25 0.00 -41.01
CA MET A 8 28.80 0.02 -40.94
C MET A 8 28.22 -0.16 -42.36
N PRO A 9 27.31 -1.12 -42.58
CA PRO A 9 26.60 -1.25 -43.85
C PRO A 9 25.74 0.01 -44.08
N THR A 10 25.64 0.47 -45.33
CA THR A 10 24.73 1.57 -45.70
C THR A 10 23.26 1.16 -45.51
N ASP A 11 22.36 2.12 -45.36
CA ASP A 11 20.92 1.83 -45.19
C ASP A 11 20.37 0.99 -46.34
N GLU A 12 20.84 1.24 -47.57
CA GLU A 12 20.52 0.44 -48.76
C GLU A 12 21.01 -1.02 -48.63
N ALA A 13 22.23 -1.22 -48.13
CA ALA A 13 22.77 -2.56 -47.88
C ALA A 13 22.00 -3.29 -46.78
N VAL A 14 21.61 -2.60 -45.72
CA VAL A 14 20.75 -3.17 -44.66
C VAL A 14 19.39 -3.55 -45.22
N GLN A 15 18.83 -2.80 -46.16
CA GLN A 15 17.54 -3.14 -46.79
C GLN A 15 17.62 -4.37 -47.71
N GLN A 16 18.76 -4.60 -48.35
CA GLN A 16 18.99 -5.76 -49.22
C GLN A 16 19.30 -7.06 -48.46
N MET A 17 19.62 -6.99 -47.17
CA MET A 17 19.88 -8.17 -46.32
C MET A 17 18.63 -9.06 -46.13
N SER A 18 18.88 -10.36 -45.99
CA SER A 18 17.86 -11.32 -45.58
C SER A 18 17.35 -11.03 -44.16
N LYS A 19 16.19 -11.60 -43.79
CA LYS A 19 15.60 -11.43 -42.46
C LYS A 19 16.53 -11.90 -41.33
N ALA A 20 17.32 -12.94 -41.57
CA ALA A 20 18.28 -13.47 -40.60
C ALA A 20 19.47 -12.52 -40.43
N GLU A 21 20.01 -12.01 -41.52
CA GLU A 21 21.13 -11.05 -41.53
C GLU A 21 20.74 -9.73 -40.90
N LYS A 22 19.54 -9.20 -41.22
CA LYS A 22 18.98 -8.00 -40.56
C LYS A 22 18.89 -8.19 -39.05
N LYS A 23 18.42 -9.36 -38.60
CA LYS A 23 18.30 -9.67 -37.16
C LYS A 23 19.67 -9.69 -36.47
N GLN A 24 20.68 -10.28 -37.12
CA GLN A 24 22.04 -10.33 -36.59
C GLN A 24 22.70 -8.95 -36.59
N PHE A 25 22.49 -8.15 -37.64
CA PHE A 25 22.93 -6.76 -37.72
C PHE A 25 22.38 -5.90 -36.59
N TYR A 26 21.05 -5.90 -36.36
CA TYR A 26 20.46 -5.12 -35.26
C TYR A 26 20.96 -5.58 -33.89
N LYS A 27 21.18 -6.89 -33.70
CA LYS A 27 21.77 -7.43 -32.47
C LYS A 27 23.18 -6.87 -32.23
N ASP A 28 24.01 -6.86 -33.26
CA ASP A 28 25.39 -6.35 -33.17
C ASP A 28 25.42 -4.82 -32.99
N TYR A 29 24.50 -4.09 -33.65
CA TYR A 29 24.30 -2.65 -33.47
C TYR A 29 23.92 -2.28 -32.04
N TYR A 30 22.87 -2.91 -31.47
CA TYR A 30 22.42 -2.61 -30.12
C TYR A 30 23.36 -3.11 -29.01
N ASN A 31 24.23 -4.07 -29.32
CA ASN A 31 25.31 -4.51 -28.42
C ASN A 31 26.57 -3.65 -28.51
N GLY A 32 26.62 -2.64 -29.40
CA GLY A 32 27.72 -1.70 -29.48
C GLY A 32 28.92 -2.17 -30.31
N ARG A 33 28.80 -3.22 -31.14
CA ARG A 33 29.91 -3.69 -32.00
C ARG A 33 30.40 -2.62 -32.99
N TYR A 34 29.55 -1.67 -33.37
CA TYR A 34 29.90 -0.55 -34.26
C TYR A 34 30.31 0.72 -33.50
N ALA A 35 30.49 0.67 -32.17
CA ALA A 35 30.92 1.84 -31.39
C ALA A 35 32.33 2.32 -31.77
N ALA A 36 33.22 1.39 -32.14
CA ALA A 36 34.59 1.69 -32.58
C ALA A 36 34.65 2.54 -33.87
N VAL A 37 33.59 2.52 -34.67
CA VAL A 37 33.45 3.31 -35.91
C VAL A 37 32.53 4.54 -35.71
N GLY A 38 32.28 4.95 -34.46
CA GLY A 38 31.52 6.17 -34.14
C GLY A 38 30.00 6.00 -34.10
N TYR A 39 29.49 4.79 -34.34
CA TYR A 39 28.05 4.53 -34.38
C TYR A 39 27.56 3.93 -33.06
N LYS A 40 27.07 4.79 -32.16
CA LYS A 40 26.52 4.39 -30.86
C LYS A 40 25.00 4.52 -30.85
N PRO A 41 24.24 3.47 -30.48
CA PRO A 41 22.80 3.58 -30.30
C PRO A 41 22.48 4.46 -29.08
N THR A 42 21.47 5.33 -29.21
CA THR A 42 20.99 6.16 -28.10
C THR A 42 20.39 5.28 -26.99
N LEU A 43 20.47 5.75 -25.74
CA LEU A 43 19.96 5.02 -24.56
C LEU A 43 18.49 4.57 -24.76
N LYS A 44 17.65 5.47 -25.28
CA LYS A 44 16.23 5.19 -25.58
C LYS A 44 16.06 4.00 -26.53
N ARG A 45 16.86 3.91 -27.60
CA ARG A 45 16.76 2.82 -28.59
C ARG A 45 17.32 1.49 -28.05
N GLN A 46 18.36 1.53 -27.21
CA GLN A 46 18.85 0.32 -26.53
C GLN A 46 17.80 -0.26 -25.58
N ILE A 47 17.15 0.59 -24.79
CA ILE A 47 16.07 0.19 -23.89
C ILE A 47 14.89 -0.37 -24.71
N ALA A 48 14.47 0.32 -25.77
CA ALA A 48 13.41 -0.15 -26.65
C ALA A 48 13.74 -1.47 -27.37
N TYR A 49 15.01 -1.76 -27.67
CA TYR A 49 15.41 -3.05 -28.25
C TYR A 49 15.43 -4.18 -27.21
N ARG A 50 15.94 -3.91 -25.99
CA ARG A 50 16.03 -4.91 -24.91
C ARG A 50 14.67 -5.24 -24.30
N ILE A 51 13.83 -4.22 -24.14
CA ILE A 51 12.48 -4.30 -23.58
C ILE A 51 11.44 -4.43 -24.71
N GLY A 52 11.85 -4.35 -25.98
CA GLY A 52 10.94 -4.46 -27.12
C GLY A 52 10.30 -5.84 -27.26
N GLY A 53 9.03 -5.85 -27.68
CA GLY A 53 8.28 -7.07 -28.01
C GLY A 53 7.79 -7.84 -26.78
N LYS A 54 7.70 -9.17 -26.89
CA LYS A 54 7.08 -10.04 -25.86
C LYS A 54 7.76 -9.94 -24.48
N LYS A 55 9.07 -9.63 -24.43
CA LYS A 55 9.82 -9.50 -23.16
C LYS A 55 9.41 -8.25 -22.37
N GLY A 56 9.16 -7.13 -23.03
CA GLY A 56 8.65 -5.92 -22.37
C GLY A 56 7.25 -6.09 -21.82
N LEU A 57 6.41 -6.87 -22.49
CA LEU A 57 5.08 -7.20 -21.99
C LEU A 57 5.15 -7.93 -20.64
N PHE A 58 6.02 -8.93 -20.51
CA PHE A 58 6.20 -9.64 -19.23
C PHE A 58 6.77 -8.74 -18.13
N ILE A 59 7.70 -7.84 -18.46
CA ILE A 59 8.24 -6.86 -17.50
C ILE A 59 7.13 -5.90 -17.04
N ALA A 60 6.31 -5.38 -17.96
CA ALA A 60 5.21 -4.48 -17.63
C ALA A 60 4.15 -5.17 -16.78
N ILE A 61 3.77 -6.42 -17.12
CA ILE A 61 2.84 -7.23 -16.32
C ILE A 61 3.42 -7.47 -14.92
N GLY A 62 4.69 -7.87 -14.82
CA GLY A 62 5.35 -8.06 -13.53
C GLY A 62 5.36 -6.79 -12.67
N ALA A 63 5.67 -5.64 -13.28
CA ALA A 63 5.63 -4.35 -12.58
C ALA A 63 4.22 -3.98 -12.09
N MET A 64 3.17 -4.25 -12.89
CA MET A 64 1.79 -4.02 -12.50
C MET A 64 1.36 -4.92 -11.33
N ILE A 65 1.78 -6.19 -11.32
CA ILE A 65 1.50 -7.11 -10.21
C ILE A 65 2.18 -6.62 -8.93
N ILE A 66 3.46 -6.26 -9.00
CA ILE A 66 4.20 -5.72 -7.85
C ILE A 66 3.52 -4.45 -7.32
N TRP A 67 3.17 -3.53 -8.22
CA TRP A 67 2.45 -2.31 -7.85
C TRP A 67 1.12 -2.61 -7.16
N PHE A 68 0.35 -3.55 -7.71
CA PHE A 68 -0.91 -4.00 -7.12
C PHE A 68 -0.71 -4.60 -5.72
N CYS A 69 0.28 -5.47 -5.52
CA CYS A 69 0.57 -6.04 -4.21
C CYS A 69 0.95 -4.97 -3.17
N ILE A 70 1.75 -3.98 -3.57
CA ILE A 70 2.11 -2.85 -2.70
C ILE A 70 0.87 -2.03 -2.38
N SER A 71 0.03 -1.71 -3.37
CA SER A 71 -1.18 -0.91 -3.14
C SER A 71 -2.17 -1.62 -2.23
N GLN A 72 -2.39 -2.94 -2.40
CA GLN A 72 -3.25 -3.71 -1.51
C GLN A 72 -2.72 -3.73 -0.06
N SER A 73 -1.41 -3.89 0.11
CA SER A 73 -0.78 -3.86 1.44
C SER A 73 -0.96 -2.52 2.17
N ILE A 74 -0.98 -1.40 1.43
CA ILE A 74 -1.24 -0.07 1.98
C ILE A 74 -2.72 0.08 2.35
N ILE A 75 -3.63 -0.33 1.45
CA ILE A 75 -5.08 -0.25 1.68
C ILE A 75 -5.50 -1.09 2.90
N ASP A 76 -4.95 -2.30 3.06
CA ASP A 76 -5.25 -3.17 4.20
C ASP A 76 -4.86 -2.56 5.55
N ARG A 77 -3.74 -1.82 5.61
CA ARG A 77 -3.33 -1.11 6.83
C ARG A 77 -4.29 0.04 7.13
N PHE A 78 -4.57 0.89 6.14
CA PHE A 78 -5.50 2.01 6.30
C PHE A 78 -6.92 1.57 6.69
N SER A 79 -7.40 0.48 6.10
CA SER A 79 -8.74 -0.08 6.39
C SER A 79 -8.87 -0.54 7.84
N LYS A 80 -7.85 -1.22 8.37
CA LYS A 80 -7.83 -1.66 9.77
C LYS A 80 -7.77 -0.48 10.73
N GLU A 81 -6.95 0.51 10.45
CA GLU A 81 -6.87 1.74 11.25
C GLU A 81 -8.19 2.49 11.28
N SER A 82 -8.83 2.69 10.11
CA SER A 82 -10.12 3.37 10.04
C SER A 82 -11.22 2.64 10.80
N MET A 83 -11.25 1.30 10.73
CA MET A 83 -12.23 0.50 11.45
C MET A 83 -12.05 0.61 12.97
N ILE A 84 -10.81 0.56 13.46
CA ILE A 84 -10.52 0.71 14.90
C ILE A 84 -10.91 2.11 15.38
N GLN A 85 -10.61 3.15 14.59
CA GLN A 85 -11.00 4.53 14.92
C GLN A 85 -12.52 4.70 14.96
N GLU A 86 -13.25 4.10 14.02
CA GLU A 86 -14.72 4.17 13.99
C GLU A 86 -15.34 3.45 15.21
N GLN A 87 -14.84 2.26 15.55
CA GLN A 87 -15.29 1.53 16.74
C GLN A 87 -14.99 2.29 18.03
N MET A 88 -13.83 2.94 18.13
CA MET A 88 -13.51 3.81 19.27
C MET A 88 -14.46 5.00 19.38
N LEU A 89 -14.79 5.64 18.26
CA LEU A 89 -15.71 6.77 18.24
C LEU A 89 -17.13 6.35 18.67
N GLU A 90 -17.59 5.18 18.23
CA GLU A 90 -18.87 4.62 18.68
C GLU A 90 -18.86 4.31 20.18
N LEU A 91 -17.76 3.74 20.68
CA LEU A 91 -17.60 3.43 22.09
C LEU A 91 -17.58 4.71 22.94
N GLU A 92 -16.87 5.75 22.51
CA GLU A 92 -16.83 7.05 23.16
C GLU A 92 -18.21 7.70 23.22
N LYS A 93 -18.97 7.67 22.12
CA LYS A 93 -20.37 8.13 22.11
C LYS A 93 -21.22 7.36 23.11
N SER A 94 -21.01 6.05 23.21
CA SER A 94 -21.76 5.20 24.15
C SER A 94 -21.40 5.48 25.62
N ILE A 95 -20.11 5.68 25.92
CA ILE A 95 -19.62 6.08 27.25
C ILE A 95 -20.23 7.43 27.64
N ASN A 96 -20.19 8.41 26.73
CA ASN A 96 -20.76 9.74 26.97
C ASN A 96 -22.27 9.68 27.24
N TRP A 97 -23.00 8.86 26.48
CA TRP A 97 -24.43 8.64 26.71
C TRP A 97 -24.69 8.03 28.09
N SER A 98 -23.95 6.97 28.45
CA SER A 98 -24.06 6.31 29.76
C SER A 98 -23.74 7.29 30.90
N GLN A 99 -22.72 8.13 30.73
CA GLN A 99 -22.34 9.16 31.71
C GLN A 99 -23.43 10.22 31.90
N GLN A 100 -24.03 10.69 30.80
CA GLN A 100 -25.16 11.63 30.87
C GLN A 100 -26.36 11.00 31.60
N GLN A 101 -26.68 9.74 31.32
CA GLN A 101 -27.75 9.04 32.04
C GLN A 101 -27.42 8.90 33.53
N LEU A 102 -26.20 8.49 33.88
CA LEU A 102 -25.77 8.38 35.29
C LEU A 102 -25.88 9.71 36.04
N SER A 103 -25.50 10.84 35.42
CA SER A 103 -25.65 12.17 36.03
C SER A 103 -27.09 12.56 36.33
N GLN A 104 -28.07 12.03 35.57
CA GLN A 104 -29.49 12.27 35.85
C GLN A 104 -29.97 11.50 37.09
N TYR A 105 -29.35 10.37 37.39
CA TYR A 105 -29.63 9.60 38.60
C TYR A 105 -28.90 10.16 39.82
N GLU A 106 -27.74 10.78 39.66
CA GLU A 106 -26.85 11.19 40.75
C GLU A 106 -27.53 12.08 41.80
N SER A 107 -28.34 13.06 41.38
CA SER A 107 -29.11 13.91 42.29
C SER A 107 -30.19 13.14 43.07
N ARG A 108 -30.82 12.14 42.42
CA ARG A 108 -31.87 11.29 43.02
C ARG A 108 -31.28 10.22 43.94
N VAL A 109 -30.08 9.72 43.64
CA VAL A 109 -29.29 8.84 44.53
C VAL A 109 -28.95 9.58 45.81
N GLN A 110 -28.41 10.80 45.70
CA GLN A 110 -27.99 11.60 46.86
C GLN A 110 -29.15 11.93 47.81
N ASN A 111 -30.35 12.12 47.26
CA ASN A 111 -31.56 12.39 48.05
C ASN A 111 -32.28 11.12 48.54
N GLY A 112 -31.82 9.92 48.14
CA GLY A 112 -32.45 8.65 48.52
C GLY A 112 -33.82 8.41 47.88
N GLU A 113 -34.14 9.10 46.79
CA GLU A 113 -35.47 9.13 46.15
C GLU A 113 -35.66 8.05 45.07
N LEU A 114 -34.72 7.10 44.96
CA LEU A 114 -34.81 6.04 43.96
C LEU A 114 -35.71 4.90 44.42
N THR A 115 -36.61 4.51 43.54
CA THR A 115 -37.34 3.25 43.70
C THR A 115 -36.39 2.05 43.54
N LYS A 116 -36.77 0.89 44.08
CA LYS A 116 -35.97 -0.36 43.93
C LYS A 116 -35.69 -0.72 42.46
N LEU A 117 -36.63 -0.43 41.56
CA LEU A 117 -36.47 -0.68 40.12
C LEU A 117 -35.45 0.28 39.50
N GLU A 118 -35.52 1.57 39.83
CA GLU A 118 -34.55 2.56 39.35
C GLU A 118 -33.15 2.31 39.90
N GLN A 119 -33.04 1.87 41.15
CA GLN A 119 -31.76 1.47 41.74
C GLN A 119 -31.14 0.27 41.02
N LYS A 120 -31.95 -0.69 40.59
CA LYS A 120 -31.49 -1.81 39.77
C LYS A 120 -31.00 -1.32 38.39
N ASN A 121 -31.79 -0.48 37.72
CA ASN A 121 -31.42 0.08 36.41
C ASN A 121 -30.13 0.92 36.49
N TYR A 122 -29.98 1.70 37.56
CA TYR A 122 -28.76 2.48 37.83
C TYR A 122 -27.53 1.58 37.99
N ASN A 123 -27.64 0.49 38.76
CA ASN A 123 -26.54 -0.45 38.93
C ASN A 123 -26.17 -1.18 37.63
N GLU A 124 -27.17 -1.55 36.81
CA GLU A 124 -26.94 -2.12 35.48
C GLU A 124 -26.23 -1.12 34.56
N LEU A 125 -26.63 0.16 34.61
CA LEU A 125 -26.01 1.22 33.83
C LEU A 125 -24.56 1.50 34.25
N ILE A 126 -24.25 1.50 35.55
CA ILE A 126 -22.86 1.58 36.05
C ILE A 126 -22.04 0.41 35.55
N THR A 127 -22.57 -0.80 35.65
CA THR A 127 -21.85 -2.02 35.22
C THR A 127 -21.51 -1.92 33.74
N LYS A 128 -22.47 -1.50 32.92
CA LYS A 128 -22.27 -1.29 31.48
C LYS A 128 -21.25 -0.18 31.19
N TYR A 129 -21.35 0.96 31.87
CA TYR A 129 -20.40 2.06 31.74
C TYR A 129 -18.97 1.60 32.05
N ASN A 130 -18.76 0.89 33.16
CA ASN A 130 -17.45 0.38 33.56
C ASN A 130 -16.87 -0.58 32.51
N GLN A 131 -17.70 -1.49 31.98
CA GLN A 131 -17.28 -2.40 30.90
C GLN A 131 -16.87 -1.63 29.63
N GLN A 132 -17.62 -0.58 29.28
CA GLN A 132 -17.32 0.24 28.10
C GLN A 132 -16.01 1.02 28.28
N VAL A 133 -15.79 1.61 29.46
CA VAL A 133 -14.54 2.31 29.80
C VAL A 133 -13.34 1.36 29.78
N GLU A 134 -13.48 0.15 30.34
CA GLU A 134 -12.42 -0.86 30.31
C GLU A 134 -12.07 -1.29 28.89
N GLN A 135 -13.07 -1.49 28.03
CA GLN A 135 -12.87 -1.78 26.61
C GLN A 135 -12.14 -0.62 25.89
N TYR A 136 -12.57 0.62 26.14
CA TYR A 136 -11.94 1.79 25.54
C TYR A 136 -10.47 1.91 25.95
N ASN A 137 -10.18 1.76 27.25
CA ASN A 137 -8.82 1.82 27.78
C ASN A 137 -7.95 0.70 27.21
N SER A 138 -8.48 -0.53 27.12
CA SER A 138 -7.77 -1.67 26.53
C SER A 138 -7.40 -1.41 25.06
N TRP A 139 -8.31 -0.83 24.28
CA TRP A 139 -8.04 -0.48 22.90
C TRP A 139 -7.05 0.69 22.78
N ALA A 140 -7.17 1.71 23.64
CA ALA A 140 -6.25 2.85 23.67
C ALA A 140 -4.81 2.42 23.99
N ASP A 141 -4.65 1.51 24.96
CA ASP A 141 -3.37 0.88 25.28
C ASP A 141 -2.83 0.04 24.10
N GLY A 142 -3.70 -0.73 23.44
CA GLY A 142 -3.34 -1.55 22.28
C GLY A 142 -2.83 -0.71 21.10
N ILE A 143 -3.51 0.41 20.81
CA ILE A 143 -3.08 1.37 19.78
C ILE A 143 -1.76 2.01 20.19
N THR A 144 -1.64 2.48 21.44
CA THR A 144 -0.41 3.17 21.88
C THR A 144 0.81 2.25 21.78
N LYS A 145 0.67 0.97 22.15
CA LYS A 145 1.75 -0.02 22.02
C LYS A 145 2.11 -0.33 20.56
N HIS A 146 1.13 -0.46 19.68
CA HIS A 146 1.38 -0.79 18.26
C HIS A 146 1.88 0.37 17.40
N PHE A 147 1.62 1.62 17.77
CA PHE A 147 1.96 2.78 16.94
C PHE A 147 3.12 3.63 17.45
N TYR A 148 3.47 3.55 18.73
CA TYR A 148 4.47 4.46 19.34
C TYR A 148 5.66 3.76 19.99
N PHE A 149 5.69 2.42 20.08
CA PHE A 149 6.74 1.68 20.79
C PHE A 149 7.40 0.55 19.99
N ASP A 150 7.15 0.45 18.68
CA ASP A 150 7.91 -0.43 17.76
C ASP A 150 9.09 0.34 17.11
N ASP A 151 9.94 0.98 17.93
CA ASP A 151 11.26 1.53 17.55
C ASP A 151 12.40 0.70 18.17
#